data_AF-A0A960V6B3-F1
#
_entry.id   AF-A0A960V6B3-F1
#
_cell.length_a   1.000
_cell.length_b   1.000
_cell.length_c   1.000
_cell.angle_alpha   90.00
_cell.angle_beta   90.00
_cell.angle_gamma   90.00
#
_symmetry.space_group_name_H-M   'P 1'
#
loop_
_entity.id
_entity.type
_entity.pdbx_description
1 polymer ?
#
loop_
_entity_poly.entity_id
_entity_poly.type
_entity_poly.pdbx_seq_one_letter_code
_entity_poly.pdbx_strand_id
1 'polypeptide(L)' 'MLEVFENTSDSVFVVQAEADGRFRIEDVNESQARLLRKARDGLQGRFIDELVPAAIATEICENYRRCLQS' A
#
# COMPACT_ATOMS: atom_id res chain seq x y z
N MET A 1 -14.44 2.08 -13.63
CA MET A 1 -13.28 1.36 -13.07
C MET A 1 -13.09 1.64 -11.58
N LEU A 2 -13.21 2.90 -11.13
CA LEU A 2 -13.25 3.28 -9.70
C LEU A 2 -14.31 2.53 -8.87
N GLU A 3 -15.48 2.26 -9.46
CA GLU A 3 -16.59 1.61 -8.74
C GLU A 3 -16.27 0.18 -8.27
N VAL A 4 -15.44 -0.58 -9.01
CA VAL A 4 -14.99 -1.92 -8.59
C VAL A 4 -13.92 -1.82 -7.50
N PHE A 5 -13.00 -0.86 -7.63
CA PHE A 5 -11.95 -0.61 -6.65
C PHE A 5 -12.53 -0.26 -5.27
N GLU A 6 -13.52 0.64 -5.22
CA GLU A 6 -14.13 1.10 -3.97
C GLU A 6 -15.10 0.08 -3.36
N ASN A 7 -15.88 -0.65 -4.18
CA ASN A 7 -16.96 -1.49 -3.68
C ASN A 7 -16.62 -2.97 -3.51
N THR A 8 -15.39 -3.40 -3.80
CA THR A 8 -14.99 -4.79 -3.51
C THR A 8 -14.79 -5.03 -2.01
N SER A 9 -15.16 -6.23 -1.55
CA SER A 9 -14.89 -6.67 -0.18
C SER A 9 -13.40 -6.91 0.08
N ASP A 10 -12.62 -7.12 -0.99
CA ASP A 10 -11.18 -7.31 -0.88
C ASP A 10 -10.49 -6.00 -0.48
N SER A 11 -9.44 -6.12 0.32
CA SER A 11 -8.61 -4.97 0.66
C SER A 11 -7.62 -4.71 -0.47
N VAL A 12 -7.73 -3.54 -1.10
CA VAL A 12 -6.94 -3.18 -2.28
C VAL A 12 -6.20 -1.87 -2.03
N PHE A 13 -4.95 -1.82 -2.49
CA PHE A 13 -4.12 -0.63 -2.43
C PHE A 13 -3.22 -0.56 -3.67
N VAL A 14 -2.84 0.66 -4.03
CA VAL A 14 -1.94 0.96 -5.14
C VAL A 14 -0.66 1.55 -4.57
N VAL A 15 0.48 1.04 -5.02
CA VAL A 15 1.80 1.42 -4.53
C VAL A 15 2.66 1.88 -5.70
N GLN A 16 3.23 3.06 -5.57
CA GLN A 16 4.28 3.54 -6.45
C GLN A 16 5.62 3.04 -5.94
N ALA A 17 6.38 2.39 -6.82
CA ALA A 17 7.79 2.12 -6.60
C ALA A 17 8.59 3.39 -6.96
N GLU A 18 9.27 3.96 -5.98
CA GLU A 18 10.09 5.16 -6.18
C GLU A 18 11.51 4.78 -6.62
N ALA A 19 12.22 5.72 -7.26
CA ALA A 19 13.57 5.48 -7.78
C ALA A 19 14.61 5.17 -6.69
N ASP A 20 14.35 5.57 -5.43
CA ASP A 20 15.18 5.28 -4.26
C ASP A 20 14.90 3.90 -3.64
N GLY A 21 14.00 3.11 -4.25
CA GLY A 21 13.65 1.76 -3.78
C GLY A 21 12.68 1.75 -2.61
N ARG A 22 12.03 2.88 -2.31
CA ARG A 22 10.91 2.98 -1.37
C ARG A 22 9.58 2.80 -2.09
N PHE A 23 8.55 2.50 -1.29
CA PHE A 23 7.22 2.16 -1.78
C PHE A 23 6.18 3.08 -1.15
N ARG A 24 5.61 3.97 -1.96
CA ARG A 24 4.65 4.99 -1.53
C ARG A 24 3.23 4.54 -1.86
N ILE A 25 2.31 4.68 -0.90
CA ILE A 25 0.88 4.44 -1.15
C ILE A 25 0.37 5.55 -2.09
N GLU A 26 -0.08 5.17 -3.28
CA GLU A 26 -0.82 6.10 -4.16
C GLU A 26 -2.29 6.10 -3.79
N ASP A 27 -2.84 4.92 -3.52
CA ASP A 27 -4.25 4.79 -3.24
C ASP A 27 -4.61 3.59 -2.39
N VAL A 28 -5.76 3.67 -1.71
CA VAL A 28 -6.37 2.56 -0.95
C VAL A 28 -7.88 2.62 -1.13
N ASN A 29 -8.51 1.45 -1.22
CA ASN A 29 -9.96 1.39 -1.19
C ASN A 29 -10.51 1.48 0.24
N GLU A 30 -11.82 1.66 0.36
CA GLU A 30 -12.48 1.76 1.66
C GLU A 30 -12.26 0.51 2.53
N SER A 31 -12.28 -0.69 1.94
CA SER A 31 -12.03 -1.95 2.64
C SER A 31 -10.65 -1.99 3.30
N GLN A 32 -9.59 -1.56 2.60
CA GLN A 32 -8.23 -1.44 3.14
C GLN A 32 -8.14 -0.37 4.24
N ALA A 33 -8.76 0.79 4.04
CA ALA A 33 -8.79 1.86 5.04
C ALA A 33 -9.46 1.40 6.35
N ARG A 34 -10.58 0.67 6.24
CA ARG A 34 -11.29 0.05 7.36
C ARG A 34 -10.44 -1.01 8.07
N LEU A 35 -9.77 -1.89 7.30
CA LEU A 35 -8.88 -2.91 7.85
C LEU A 35 -7.77 -2.29 8.72
N LEU A 36 -7.14 -1.22 8.23
CA LEU A 36 -6.08 -0.52 8.94
C LEU A 36 -6.58 0.45 10.03
N ARG A 37 -7.90 0.65 10.13
CA ARG A 37 -8.54 1.64 11.02
C ARG A 37 -7.93 3.04 10.85
N LYS A 38 -7.68 3.42 9.60
CA LYS A 38 -7.07 4.70 9.21
C LYS A 38 -7.90 5.34 8.11
N ALA A 39 -7.95 6.67 8.09
CA ALA A 39 -8.50 7.41 6.96
C ALA A 39 -7.58 7.29 5.74
N ARG A 40 -8.15 7.34 4.53
CA ARG A 40 -7.41 7.31 3.26
C ARG A 40 -6.35 8.40 3.19
N ASP A 41 -6.69 9.62 3.59
CA ASP A 41 -5.77 10.77 3.63
C ASP A 41 -4.60 10.57 4.60
N GLY A 42 -4.74 9.67 5.58
CA GLY A 42 -3.67 9.29 6.50
C GLY A 42 -2.79 8.15 5.98
N LEU A 43 -3.08 7.62 4.80
CA LEU A 43 -2.40 6.51 4.13
C LEU A 43 -1.76 6.95 2.82
N GLN A 44 -2.49 7.68 1.98
CA GLN A 44 -1.99 8.19 0.71
C GLN A 44 -0.76 9.08 0.90
N GLY A 45 0.21 8.92 0.01
CA GLY A 45 1.48 9.66 0.04
C GLY A 45 2.49 9.15 1.08
N ARG A 46 2.07 8.28 2.02
CA ARG A 46 2.99 7.70 3.01
C ARG A 46 3.73 6.50 2.46
N PHE A 47 4.90 6.24 3.02
CA PHE A 47 5.69 5.08 2.66
C PHE A 47 5.36 3.88 3.54
N ILE A 48 5.46 2.67 2.98
CA ILE A 48 5.14 1.43 3.70
C ILE A 48 5.98 1.28 4.98
N ASP A 49 7.25 1.64 4.92
CA ASP A 49 8.18 1.61 6.05
C ASP A 49 7.83 2.59 7.19
N GLU A 50 6.93 3.55 6.94
CA GLU A 50 6.41 4.48 7.95
C GLU A 50 5.05 4.05 8.52
N LEU A 51 4.41 3.05 7.92
CA LEU A 51 3.05 2.60 8.24
C LEU A 51 3.04 1.33 9.10
N VAL A 52 4.08 0.51 9.01
CA VAL A 52 4.18 -0.77 9.71
C VAL A 52 5.53 -0.89 10.43
N PRO A 53 5.64 -1.77 11.44
CA PRO A 53 6.91 -2.07 12.09
C PRO A 53 8.00 -2.50 11.09
N ALA A 54 9.26 -2.11 11.35
CA ALA A 54 10.38 -2.30 10.44
C ALA A 54 10.54 -3.76 9.96
N ALA A 55 10.35 -4.76 10.83
CA ALA A 55 10.45 -6.17 10.44
C ALA A 55 9.44 -6.56 9.35
N ILE A 56 8.20 -6.06 9.46
CA ILE A 56 7.13 -6.31 8.49
C ILE A 56 7.39 -5.50 7.21
N ALA A 57 7.84 -4.25 7.35
CA ALA A 57 8.18 -3.41 6.20
C ALA A 57 9.28 -4.05 5.34
N THR A 58 10.31 -4.62 5.96
CA THR A 58 11.38 -5.35 5.25
C THR A 58 10.81 -6.49 4.41
N GLU A 59 10.00 -7.36 5.01
CA GLU A 59 9.40 -8.50 4.33
C GLU A 59 8.51 -8.08 3.14
N ILE A 60 7.63 -7.08 3.35
CA ILE A 60 6.75 -6.55 2.30
C ILE A 60 7.58 -5.95 1.15
N CYS A 61 8.52 -5.06 1.48
CA CYS A 61 9.32 -4.36 0.48
C CYS A 61 10.22 -5.31 -0.30
N GLU A 62 10.76 -6.36 0.32
CA GLU A 62 11.51 -7.40 -0.37
C GLU A 62 10.64 -8.18 -1.36
N ASN A 63 9.40 -8.51 -0.98
CA ASN A 63 8.44 -9.13 -1.90
C ASN A 63 8.18 -8.24 -3.12
N TYR A 64 7.97 -6.94 -2.91
CA TYR A 64 7.70 -6.02 -4.01
C TYR A 64 8.89 -5.84 -4.94
N ARG A 65 10.11 -5.73 -4.37
CA ARG A 65 11.34 -5.68 -5.18
C ARG A 65 11.50 -6.94 -6.04
N ARG A 66 11.20 -8.13 -5.50
CA ARG A 66 11.23 -9.38 -6.27
C ARG A 66 10.27 -9.33 -7.46
N CYS A 67 9.06 -8.81 -7.29
CA CYS A 67 8.08 -8.67 -8.37
C CYS A 67 8.49 -7.66 -9.46
N LEU A 68 9.26 -6.62 -9.11
CA LEU A 68 9.74 -5.63 -10.10
C LEU A 68 10.91 -6.15 -10.94
N GLN A 69 11.53 -7.25 -10.52
CA GLN A 69 12.70 -7.84 -11.19
C GLN A 69 12.36 -9.05 -12.07
N SER A 70 11.09 -9.47 -12.10
CA SER A 70 10.58 -10.56 -12.96
C SER A 70 10.02 -10.05 -14.26
#